data_AF-A0A929T4H8-F1
#
_entry.id   AF-A0A929T4H8-F1
#
_cell.length_a   1.000
_cell.length_b   1.000
_cell.length_c   1.000
_cell.angle_alpha   90.00
_cell.angle_beta   90.00
_cell.angle_gamma   90.00
#
_symmetry.space_group_name_H-M   'P 1'
#
loop_
_entity.id
_entity.type
_entity.pdbx_description
1 polymer ?
#
loop_
_entity_poly.entity_id
_entity_poly.type
_entity_poly.pdbx_seq_one_letter_code
_entity_poly.pdbx_strand_id
1 'polypeptide(L)'
;DMYLIFQEAMKFDEFQQIINMTSYTTQYYSSKKEAVAVDIKSTNRYFSGKAKMPSNITVIGGKTGTTTAAGHCLILLAKDTAGNPYIAVILGDTSVDRLYNDMTAMLEKAVE
;
A
#
# COMPACT_ATOMS: atom_id res chain seq x y z
N ASP A 1 -1.69 16.97 -1.12
CA ASP A 1 -0.57 16.83 -2.09
C ASP A 1 -0.17 15.40 -2.38
N MET A 2 -0.03 14.53 -1.38
CA MET A 2 0.39 13.13 -1.61
C MET A 2 -0.41 12.40 -2.70
N TYR A 3 -1.73 12.65 -2.80
CA TYR A 3 -2.55 12.05 -3.84
C TYR A 3 -2.17 12.51 -5.26
N LEU A 4 -1.70 13.75 -5.45
CA LEU A 4 -1.26 14.28 -6.75
C LEU A 4 0.05 13.61 -7.17
N ILE A 5 1.01 13.49 -6.24
CA ILE A 5 2.27 12.79 -6.49
C ILE A 5 2.01 11.33 -6.86
N PHE A 6 1.12 10.68 -6.12
CA PHE A 6 0.75 9.29 -6.38
C PHE A 6 0.02 9.15 -7.70
N GLN A 7 -0.92 10.05 -8.03
CA GLN A 7 -1.61 10.09 -9.31
C GLN A 7 -0.63 10.21 -10.49
N GLU A 8 0.39 11.07 -10.36
CA GLU A 8 1.44 11.17 -11.38
C GLU A 8 2.29 9.90 -11.48
N ALA A 9 2.63 9.27 -10.35
CA ALA A 9 3.32 7.99 -10.34
C ALA A 9 2.50 6.85 -10.99
N MET A 10 1.16 6.92 -10.93
CA MET A 10 0.28 5.95 -11.59
C MET A 10 0.36 5.97 -13.12
N LYS A 11 0.95 6.99 -13.73
CA LYS A 11 1.18 7.00 -15.18
C LYS A 11 2.28 6.02 -15.63
N PHE A 12 3.05 5.46 -14.71
CA PHE A 12 4.12 4.51 -14.99
C PHE A 12 3.66 3.09 -14.68
N ASP A 13 3.66 2.23 -15.70
CA ASP A 13 3.22 0.83 -15.59
C ASP A 13 4.09 0.05 -14.60
N GLU A 14 5.40 0.30 -14.58
CA GLU A 14 6.33 -0.33 -13.65
C GLU A 14 5.97 0.01 -12.20
N PHE A 15 5.58 1.26 -11.93
CA PHE A 15 5.17 1.65 -10.59
C PHE A 15 3.89 0.93 -10.18
N GLN A 16 2.89 0.85 -11.07
CA GLN A 16 1.65 0.08 -10.82
C GLN A 16 1.94 -1.40 -10.54
N GLN A 17 2.84 -2.01 -11.31
CA GLN A 17 3.27 -3.40 -11.09
C GLN A 17 3.93 -3.57 -9.71
N ILE A 18 4.87 -2.70 -9.37
CA ILE A 18 5.63 -2.79 -8.10
C ILE A 18 4.70 -2.67 -6.90
N ILE A 19 3.77 -1.70 -6.89
CA ILE A 19 2.91 -1.48 -5.70
C ILE A 19 1.86 -2.57 -5.50
N ASN A 20 1.60 -3.39 -6.52
CA ASN A 20 0.65 -4.52 -6.48
C ASN A 20 1.33 -5.84 -6.04
N MET A 21 2.66 -5.87 -5.95
CA MET A 21 3.37 -7.07 -5.48
C MET A 21 3.16 -7.27 -3.97
N THR A 22 2.73 -8.48 -3.58
CA THR A 22 2.65 -8.89 -2.17
C THR A 22 4.01 -9.33 -1.63
N SER A 23 4.87 -9.86 -2.49
CA SER A 23 6.26 -10.20 -2.23
C SER A 23 7.10 -10.11 -3.49
N TYR A 24 8.41 -9.93 -3.33
CA TYR A 24 9.38 -9.91 -4.42
C TYR A 24 10.65 -10.65 -3.99
N THR A 25 11.00 -11.70 -4.74
CA THR A 25 12.22 -12.47 -4.51
C THR A 25 13.31 -12.00 -5.46
N THR A 26 14.49 -11.72 -4.93
CA THR A 26 15.65 -11.28 -5.71
C THR A 26 16.95 -11.77 -5.08
N GLN A 27 18.08 -11.43 -5.69
CA GLN A 27 19.40 -11.73 -5.14
C GLN A 27 20.30 -10.49 -5.20
N TYR A 28 21.15 -10.33 -4.20
CA TYR A 28 22.24 -9.36 -4.22
C TYR A 28 23.57 -10.07 -3.97
N TYR A 29 24.68 -9.40 -4.27
CA TYR A 29 26.01 -9.95 -4.01
C TYR A 29 26.59 -9.35 -2.73
N SER A 30 27.06 -10.21 -1.82
CA SER A 30 27.73 -9.78 -0.60
C SER A 30 29.09 -9.11 -0.91
N SER A 31 29.73 -8.52 0.10
CA SER A 31 31.09 -7.99 -0.02
C SER A 31 32.11 -9.07 -0.43
N LYS A 32 31.80 -10.35 -0.22
CA LYS A 32 32.57 -11.52 -0.64
C LYS A 32 32.22 -12.02 -2.05
N LYS A 33 31.37 -11.30 -2.80
CA LYS A 33 30.85 -11.67 -4.13
C LYS A 33 30.01 -12.94 -4.15
N GLU A 34 29.43 -13.33 -3.02
CA GLU A 34 28.52 -14.47 -2.93
C GLU A 34 27.09 -14.01 -3.19
N ALA A 35 26.31 -14.78 -3.95
CA ALA A 35 24.90 -14.48 -4.20
C ALA A 35 24.07 -14.77 -2.95
N VAL A 36 23.29 -13.80 -2.50
CA VAL A 36 22.39 -13.87 -1.35
C VAL A 36 20.97 -13.67 -1.83
N ALA A 37 20.14 -14.72 -1.76
CA ALA A 37 18.72 -14.64 -2.06
C ALA A 37 17.97 -13.89 -0.95
N VAL A 38 17.00 -13.06 -1.34
CA VAL A 38 16.15 -12.28 -0.43
C VAL A 38 14.71 -12.38 -0.89
N ASP A 39 13.81 -12.65 0.04
CA ASP A 39 12.37 -12.48 -0.13
C ASP A 39 11.93 -11.19 0.59
N ILE A 40 11.41 -10.23 -0.17
CA ILE A 40 10.95 -8.94 0.34
C ILE A 40 9.43 -8.95 0.33
N LYS A 41 8.81 -8.85 1.51
CA LYS A 41 7.35 -8.82 1.65
C LYS A 41 6.83 -7.39 1.73
N SER A 42 5.66 -7.16 1.13
CA SER A 42 4.96 -5.90 1.28
C SER A 42 4.59 -5.66 2.75
N THR A 43 4.77 -4.41 3.18
CA THR A 43 4.37 -3.95 4.53
C THR A 43 2.89 -3.59 4.59
N ASN A 44 2.19 -3.54 3.46
CA ASN A 44 0.77 -3.25 3.43
C ASN A 44 -0.02 -4.38 4.10
N ARG A 45 -0.72 -4.07 5.21
CA ARG A 45 -1.41 -5.08 5.99
C ARG A 45 -2.55 -5.78 5.25
N TYR A 46 -3.17 -5.14 4.26
CA TYR A 46 -4.16 -5.79 3.39
C TYR A 46 -3.54 -6.94 2.59
N PHE A 47 -2.28 -6.80 2.14
CA PHE A 47 -1.57 -7.85 1.39
C PHE A 47 -1.04 -8.96 2.28
N SER A 48 -0.64 -8.62 3.51
CA SER A 48 -0.20 -9.63 4.48
C SER A 48 -1.34 -10.37 5.19
N GLY A 49 -2.61 -10.00 4.94
CA GLY A 49 -3.78 -10.54 5.63
C GLY A 49 -3.98 -10.05 7.08
N LYS A 50 -3.16 -9.11 7.55
CA LYS A 50 -3.26 -8.51 8.89
C LYS A 50 -4.34 -7.44 9.01
N ALA A 51 -4.83 -6.94 7.89
CA ALA A 51 -6.00 -6.07 7.80
C ALA A 51 -7.00 -6.68 6.82
N LYS A 52 -8.29 -6.64 7.16
CA LYS A 52 -9.35 -7.18 6.31
C LYS A 52 -9.76 -6.12 5.28
N MET A 53 -9.76 -6.50 4.01
CA MET A 53 -10.28 -5.63 2.93
C MET A 53 -11.81 -5.49 3.06
N PRO A 54 -12.37 -4.30 2.77
CA PRO A 54 -13.82 -4.13 2.63
C PRO A 54 -14.41 -5.05 1.56
N SER A 55 -15.67 -5.46 1.71
CA SER A 55 -16.30 -6.45 0.81
C SER A 55 -16.50 -5.97 -0.63
N ASN A 56 -16.71 -4.67 -0.83
CA ASN A 56 -16.99 -4.03 -2.12
C ASN A 56 -15.79 -3.25 -2.68
N ILE A 57 -14.61 -3.40 -2.09
CA ILE A 57 -13.38 -2.75 -2.51
C ILE A 57 -12.27 -3.79 -2.66
N THR A 58 -11.51 -3.68 -3.74
CA THR A 58 -10.24 -4.38 -3.91
C THR A 58 -9.09 -3.39 -3.77
N VAL A 59 -8.21 -3.60 -2.80
CA VAL A 59 -6.96 -2.83 -2.69
C VAL A 59 -5.97 -3.34 -3.72
N ILE A 60 -5.58 -2.49 -4.66
CA ILE A 60 -4.66 -2.83 -5.77
C ILE A 60 -3.20 -2.65 -5.36
N GLY A 61 -2.91 -1.70 -4.49
CA GLY A 61 -1.54 -1.40 -4.10
C GLY A 61 -1.45 -0.11 -3.31
N GLY A 62 -0.23 0.24 -2.91
CA GLY A 62 0.01 1.50 -2.22
C GLY A 62 1.31 1.52 -1.44
N LYS A 63 1.44 2.53 -0.58
CA LYS A 63 2.65 2.73 0.22
C LYS A 63 2.33 3.12 1.66
N THR A 64 2.96 2.39 2.57
CA THR A 64 3.02 2.69 4.01
C THR A 64 4.08 3.75 4.31
N GLY A 65 3.88 4.58 5.34
CA GLY A 65 4.88 5.49 5.86
C GLY A 65 4.80 5.57 7.37
N THR A 66 5.94 5.64 8.07
CA THR A 66 5.94 5.80 9.53
C THR A 66 7.20 6.52 9.99
N THR A 67 7.03 7.60 10.75
CA THR A 67 8.08 8.25 11.54
C THR A 67 7.46 8.83 12.80
N THR A 68 8.27 9.20 13.81
CA THR A 68 7.74 9.84 15.03
C THR A 68 7.01 11.15 14.74
N ALA A 69 7.50 11.95 13.78
CA ALA A 69 6.89 13.24 13.45
C ALA A 69 5.67 13.11 12.52
N ALA A 70 5.68 12.15 11.58
CA ALA A 70 4.60 11.95 10.62
C ALA A 70 3.47 11.05 11.13
N GLY A 71 3.68 10.33 12.24
CA GLY A 71 2.80 9.26 12.68
C GLY A 71 2.79 8.09 11.69
N HIS A 72 1.66 7.41 11.60
CA HIS A 72 1.42 6.34 10.65
C HIS A 72 0.59 6.83 9.46
N CYS A 73 1.11 6.59 8.25
CA CYS A 73 0.54 7.07 7.01
C CYS A 73 0.33 5.91 6.03
N LEU A 74 -0.69 6.02 5.18
CA LEU A 74 -0.99 5.06 4.13
C LEU A 74 -1.62 5.77 2.94
N ILE A 75 -1.10 5.49 1.75
CA ILE A 75 -1.72 5.84 0.48
C ILE A 75 -2.01 4.57 -0.30
N LEU A 76 -3.22 4.43 -0.86
CA LEU A 76 -3.66 3.25 -1.59
C LEU A 76 -4.26 3.63 -2.95
N LEU A 77 -4.03 2.76 -3.93
CA LEU A 77 -4.93 2.57 -5.06
C LEU A 77 -5.92 1.46 -4.71
N ALA A 78 -7.21 1.77 -4.80
CA ALA A 78 -8.30 0.83 -4.60
C ALA A 78 -9.25 0.87 -5.80
N LYS A 79 -10.03 -0.19 -6.01
CA LYS A 79 -11.10 -0.24 -7.00
C LYS A 79 -12.39 -0.76 -6.36
N ASP A 80 -13.52 -0.19 -6.74
CA ASP A 80 -14.82 -0.76 -6.40
C ASP A 80 -15.17 -1.96 -7.28
N THR A 81 -16.33 -2.57 -7.05
CA THR A 81 -16.85 -3.69 -7.85
C THR A 81 -17.18 -3.32 -9.29
N ALA A 82 -17.40 -2.02 -9.59
CA ALA A 82 -17.61 -1.52 -10.94
C ALA A 82 -16.28 -1.23 -11.68
N GLY A 83 -15.14 -1.34 -10.98
CA GLY A 83 -13.81 -1.07 -11.51
C GLY A 83 -13.37 0.39 -11.42
N ASN A 84 -14.16 1.26 -10.78
CA ASN A 84 -13.81 2.67 -10.59
C ASN A 84 -12.60 2.78 -9.65
N PRO A 85 -11.54 3.51 -10.05
CA PRO A 85 -10.34 3.65 -9.23
C PRO A 85 -10.48 4.77 -8.20
N TYR A 86 -9.97 4.52 -6.99
CA TYR A 86 -9.92 5.46 -5.89
C TYR A 86 -8.48 5.57 -5.36
N ILE A 87 -8.03 6.80 -5.12
CA ILE A 87 -6.80 7.06 -4.35
C ILE A 87 -7.23 7.47 -2.94
N ALA A 88 -6.95 6.62 -1.95
CA ALA A 88 -7.28 6.87 -0.54
C ALA A 88 -6.00 7.19 0.25
N VAL A 89 -6.04 8.20 1.11
CA VAL A 89 -4.88 8.69 1.86
C VAL A 89 -5.25 8.94 3.32
N ILE A 90 -4.53 8.31 4.23
CA ILE A 90 -4.53 8.65 5.67
C ILE A 90 -3.13 9.12 6.05
N LEU A 91 -3.04 10.23 6.78
CA LEU A 91 -1.80 10.81 7.29
C LEU A 91 -1.92 11.05 8.80
N GLY A 92 -0.83 10.89 9.53
CA GLY A 92 -0.76 11.34 10.93
C GLY A 92 -1.48 10.44 11.93
N ASP A 93 -1.79 9.19 11.59
CA ASP A 93 -2.46 8.33 12.56
C ASP A 93 -1.52 7.93 13.70
N THR A 94 -2.11 7.75 14.87
CA THR A 94 -1.45 7.51 16.15
C THR A 94 -0.98 6.07 16.33
N SER A 95 -1.57 5.12 15.59
CA SER A 95 -1.14 3.73 15.60
C SER A 95 -1.41 3.07 14.26
N VAL A 96 -0.68 2.00 13.99
CA VAL A 96 -0.90 1.18 12.81
C VAL A 96 -2.28 0.50 12.80
N ASP A 97 -2.86 0.14 13.96
CA ASP A 97 -4.18 -0.50 13.99
C ASP A 97 -5.28 0.51 13.66
N ARG A 98 -5.19 1.72 14.23
CA ARG A 98 -6.07 2.83 13.86
C ARG A 98 -5.97 3.18 12.38
N LEU A 99 -4.75 3.22 11.83
CA LEU A 99 -4.54 3.52 10.41
C LEU A 99 -5.36 2.63 9.49
N TYR A 100 -5.36 1.32 9.75
CA TYR A 100 -6.08 0.35 8.93
C TYR A 100 -7.58 0.32 9.24
N ASN A 101 -8.01 0.61 10.48
CA ASN A 101 -9.42 0.77 10.81
C ASN A 101 -10.02 2.01 10.11
N ASP A 102 -9.35 3.15 10.21
CA ASP A 102 -9.79 4.43 9.61
C ASP A 102 -9.76 4.32 8.08
N MET A 103 -8.74 3.68 7.49
CA MET A 103 -8.68 3.41 6.05
C MET A 103 -9.81 2.48 5.59
N THR A 104 -10.07 1.37 6.29
CA THR A 104 -11.17 0.45 5.93
C THR A 104 -12.52 1.17 6.01
N ALA A 105 -12.78 1.92 7.09
CA ALA A 105 -14.02 2.67 7.23
C ALA A 105 -14.19 3.76 6.16
N MET A 106 -13.11 4.43 5.77
CA MET A 106 -13.14 5.41 4.67
C MET A 106 -13.45 4.74 3.32
N LEU A 107 -12.81 3.60 3.04
CA LEU A 107 -13.03 2.84 1.81
C LEU A 107 -14.46 2.30 1.73
N GLU A 108 -15.03 1.79 2.82
CA GLU A 108 -16.43 1.33 2.88
C GLU A 108 -17.42 2.45 2.53
N LYS A 109 -17.21 3.66 3.06
CA LYS A 109 -18.06 4.82 2.78
C LYS A 109 -17.94 5.37 1.36
N ALA A 110 -16.84 5.10 0.67
CA ALA A 110 -16.61 5.61 -0.69
C ALA A 110 -17.49 4.93 -1.76
N VAL A 111 -18.14 3.83 -1.39
CA VAL A 111 -18.91 2.93 -2.26
C VAL A 111 -20.31 2.63 -1.70
N GLU A 112 -20.73 3.40 -0.68
CA GLU A 112 -22.14 3.57 -0.30
C GLU A 112 -22.82 4.56 -1.25
#